data_AF-A0A1P8FGD2-F1
#
_entry.id   AF-A0A1P8FGD2-F1
#
_cell.length_a   1.000
_cell.length_b   1.000
_cell.length_c   1.000
_cell.angle_alpha   90.00
_cell.angle_beta   90.00
_cell.angle_gamma   90.00
#
_symmetry.space_group_name_H-M   'P 1'
#
loop_
_entity.id
_entity.type
_entity.pdbx_description
1 polymer ?
#
loop_
_entity_poly.entity_id
_entity_poly.type
_entity_poly.pdbx_seq_one_letter_code
_entity_poly.pdbx_strand_id
1 'polypeptide(L)'
;MESGSPSARPSPAITDPMAALERELPSLRLDLLITKEQAALWESFERGVRDVAELGRARQKHQTAPLESGMPPPPALNLVRGWADDDRNRADAMNELIGKLDALTVVLTETQRKELDRRVVLSQTEPLNAPAGQDDRKRRSSY
;
A
#
# COMPACT_ATOMS: atom_id res chain seq x y z
N MET A 1 36.27 25.74 -8.54
CA MET A 1 36.21 24.29 -8.78
C MET A 1 34.97 23.78 -8.06
N GLU A 2 33.89 23.61 -8.80
CA GLU A 2 32.61 23.10 -8.30
C GLU A 2 32.73 21.61 -7.96
N SER A 3 32.32 21.21 -6.77
CA SER A 3 32.07 19.82 -6.43
C SER A 3 30.56 19.65 -6.31
N GLY A 4 29.93 19.29 -7.42
CA GLY A 4 28.52 18.91 -7.45
C GLY A 4 28.35 17.55 -6.78
N SER A 5 27.72 17.52 -5.61
CA SER A 5 27.26 16.28 -4.99
C SER A 5 26.28 15.58 -5.94
N PRO A 6 26.42 14.27 -6.19
CA PRO A 6 25.42 13.54 -6.96
C PRO A 6 24.10 13.60 -6.22
N SER A 7 23.12 14.28 -6.82
CA SER A 7 21.73 14.29 -6.36
C SER A 7 21.25 12.85 -6.37
N ALA A 8 21.25 12.20 -5.19
CA ALA A 8 20.65 10.90 -5.01
C ALA A 8 19.20 11.00 -5.48
N ARG A 9 18.86 10.30 -6.58
CA ARG A 9 17.48 10.17 -6.99
C ARG A 9 16.75 9.51 -5.81
N PRO A 10 15.67 10.09 -5.26
CA PRO A 10 14.86 9.36 -4.32
C PRO A 10 14.39 8.09 -5.03
N SER A 11 14.82 6.92 -4.56
CA SER A 11 14.23 5.66 -5.01
C SER A 11 12.72 5.79 -4.85
N PRO A 12 11.91 5.34 -5.82
CA PRO A 12 10.47 5.31 -5.63
C PRO A 12 10.22 4.55 -4.33
N ALA A 13 9.61 5.21 -3.35
CA ALA A 13 9.19 4.53 -2.14
C ALA A 13 8.31 3.37 -2.60
N ILE A 14 8.81 2.13 -2.45
CA ILE A 14 8.04 0.94 -2.75
C ILE A 14 6.82 1.04 -1.85
N THR A 15 5.70 1.46 -2.44
CA THR A 15 4.48 1.69 -1.70
C THR A 15 3.93 0.32 -1.38
N ASP A 16 3.64 0.09 -0.10
CA ASP A 16 3.02 -1.17 0.32
C ASP A 16 1.73 -1.40 -0.47
N PRO A 17 1.58 -2.50 -1.23
CA PRO A 17 0.43 -2.71 -2.10
C PRO A 17 -0.92 -2.59 -1.40
N MET A 18 -0.98 -3.02 -0.14
CA MET A 18 -2.17 -2.99 0.68
C MET A 18 -2.50 -1.58 1.17
N ALA A 19 -1.49 -0.78 1.53
CA ALA A 19 -1.69 0.64 1.84
C ALA A 19 -2.13 1.44 0.61
N ALA A 20 -1.66 1.07 -0.59
CA ALA A 20 -2.11 1.68 -1.83
C ALA A 20 -3.59 1.35 -2.11
N LEU A 21 -3.99 0.09 -1.95
CA LEU A 21 -5.38 -0.34 -2.09
C LEU A 21 -6.29 0.30 -1.04
N GLU A 22 -5.83 0.38 0.22
CA GLU A 22 -6.56 1.01 1.33
C GLU A 22 -7.02 2.43 1.00
N ARG A 23 -6.13 3.23 0.39
CA ARG A 23 -6.43 4.61 -0.02
C ARG A 23 -7.54 4.70 -1.05
N GLU A 24 -7.70 3.67 -1.88
CA GLU A 24 -8.68 3.61 -2.95
C GLU A 24 -10.02 3.03 -2.50
N LEU A 25 -10.14 2.47 -1.30
CA LEU A 25 -11.39 1.85 -0.83
C LEU A 25 -12.61 2.80 -0.88
N PRO A 26 -12.51 4.09 -0.47
CA PRO A 26 -13.67 4.98 -0.49
C PRO A 26 -14.18 5.24 -1.91
N SER A 27 -13.28 5.51 -2.86
CA SER A 27 -13.63 5.74 -4.27
C SER A 27 -14.14 4.46 -4.93
N LEU A 28 -13.46 3.34 -4.68
CA LEU A 28 -13.86 2.04 -5.20
C LEU A 28 -15.26 1.62 -4.73
N ARG A 29 -15.62 1.87 -3.48
CA ARG A 29 -16.98 1.59 -2.98
C ARG A 29 -18.05 2.35 -3.78
N LEU A 30 -17.77 3.61 -4.12
CA LEU A 30 -18.68 4.45 -4.91
C LEU A 30 -18.79 3.96 -6.35
N ASP A 31 -17.66 3.64 -6.97
CA ASP A 31 -17.59 3.17 -8.37
C ASP A 31 -18.30 1.81 -8.53
N LEU A 32 -18.14 0.91 -7.56
CA LEU A 32 -18.79 -0.40 -7.57
C LEU A 32 -20.28 -0.34 -7.28
N LEU A 33 -20.81 0.79 -6.79
CA LEU A 33 -22.23 0.93 -6.43
C LEU A 33 -22.71 -0.22 -5.51
N ILE A 34 -21.94 -0.49 -4.45
CA ILE A 34 -22.21 -1.59 -3.51
C ILE A 34 -23.63 -1.49 -2.95
N THR A 35 -24.42 -2.56 -3.13
CA THR A 35 -25.81 -2.60 -2.66
C THR A 35 -25.90 -2.87 -1.15
N LYS A 36 -27.09 -2.75 -0.57
CA LYS A 36 -27.31 -3.06 0.86
C LYS A 36 -27.00 -4.52 1.19
N GLU A 37 -27.34 -5.42 0.28
CA GLU A 37 -27.10 -6.86 0.41
C GLU A 37 -25.60 -7.20 0.35
N GLN A 38 -24.83 -6.40 -0.41
CA GLN A 38 -23.37 -6.55 -0.54
C GLN A 38 -22.59 -5.84 0.58
N ALA A 39 -23.21 -4.89 1.29
CA ALA A 39 -22.53 -3.98 2.22
C ALA A 39 -21.74 -4.69 3.33
N ALA A 40 -22.30 -5.75 3.93
CA ALA A 40 -21.63 -6.48 5.01
C ALA A 40 -20.35 -7.20 4.53
N LEU A 41 -20.39 -7.80 3.33
CA LEU A 41 -19.22 -8.45 2.73
C LEU A 41 -18.17 -7.42 2.32
N TRP A 42 -18.61 -6.29 1.77
CA TRP A 42 -17.73 -5.17 1.46
C TRP A 42 -17.02 -4.64 2.72
N GLU A 43 -17.75 -4.39 3.81
CA GLU A 43 -17.18 -3.87 5.05
C GLU A 43 -16.18 -4.85 5.68
N SER A 44 -16.43 -6.15 5.58
CA SER A 44 -15.49 -7.19 5.99
C SER A 44 -14.20 -7.15 5.16
N PHE A 45 -14.33 -7.06 3.83
CA PHE A 45 -13.18 -6.91 2.93
C PHE A 45 -12.40 -5.62 3.22
N GLU A 46 -13.08 -4.48 3.33
CA GLU A 46 -12.49 -3.17 3.62
C GLU A 46 -11.72 -3.18 4.94
N ARG A 47 -12.26 -3.81 5.98
CA ARG A 47 -11.54 -4.00 7.25
C ARG A 47 -10.29 -4.86 7.06
N GLY A 48 -10.40 -5.98 6.36
CA GLY A 48 -9.25 -6.86 6.07
C GLY A 48 -8.12 -6.14 5.32
N VAL A 49 -8.45 -5.28 4.35
CA VAL A 49 -7.46 -4.47 3.63
C VAL A 49 -6.72 -3.53 4.60
N ARG A 50 -7.46 -2.83 5.47
CA ARG A 50 -6.90 -1.93 6.49
C ARG A 50 -6.02 -2.65 7.50
N ASP A 51 -6.45 -3.81 7.98
CA ASP A 51 -5.70 -4.61 8.94
C ASP A 51 -4.34 -5.02 8.37
N VAL A 52 -4.30 -5.50 7.11
CA VAL A 52 -3.02 -5.86 6.47
C VAL A 52 -2.14 -4.64 6.21
N ALA A 53 -2.72 -3.52 5.75
CA ALA A 53 -1.98 -2.28 5.53
C ALA A 53 -1.36 -1.77 6.85
N GLU A 54 -2.08 -1.88 7.97
CA GLU A 54 -1.58 -1.51 9.29
C GLU A 54 -0.44 -2.41 9.75
N LEU A 55 -0.53 -3.73 9.54
CA LEU A 55 0.58 -4.65 9.80
C LEU A 55 1.81 -4.30 8.95
N GLY A 56 1.61 -3.84 7.71
CA GLY A 56 2.68 -3.31 6.86
C GLY A 56 3.38 -2.09 7.45
N ARG A 57 2.59 -1.10 7.90
CA ARG A 57 3.11 0.09 8.56
C ARG A 57 3.83 -0.24 9.87
N ALA A 58 3.25 -1.11 10.70
CA ALA A 58 3.84 -1.55 11.96
C ALA A 58 5.21 -2.23 11.73
N ARG A 59 5.30 -3.14 10.76
CA ARG A 59 6.55 -3.78 10.35
C ARG A 59 7.60 -2.76 9.89
N GLN A 60 7.20 -1.79 9.05
CA GLN A 60 8.11 -0.74 8.60
C GLN A 60 8.64 0.09 9.79
N LYS A 61 7.76 0.42 10.75
CA LYS A 61 8.14 1.11 11.98
C LYS A 61 9.07 0.28 12.86
N HIS A 62 8.83 -1.03 13.00
CA HIS A 62 9.73 -1.93 13.74
C HIS A 62 11.14 -1.98 13.12
N GLN A 63 11.24 -1.86 11.79
CA GLN A 63 12.52 -1.83 11.09
C GLN A 63 13.29 -0.51 11.27
N THR A 64 12.59 0.63 11.39
CA THR A 64 13.24 1.95 11.55
C THR A 64 13.41 2.38 13.01
N ALA A 65 12.64 1.85 13.95
CA ALA A 65 12.64 2.25 15.35
C ALA A 65 14.03 2.21 16.04
N PRO A 66 14.92 1.22 15.81
CA PRO A 66 16.26 1.24 16.39
C PRO A 66 17.10 2.44 15.93
N LEU A 67 16.93 2.89 14.68
CA LEU A 67 17.64 4.03 14.12
C LEU A 67 17.10 5.37 14.67
N GLU A 68 15.79 5.45 14.91
CA GLU A 68 15.12 6.67 15.39
C GLU A 68 15.24 6.87 16.90
N SER A 69 15.37 5.79 17.68
CA SER A 69 15.35 5.86 19.16
C SER A 69 16.63 6.40 19.79
N GLY A 70 17.74 6.49 19.05
CA GLY A 70 19.06 6.87 19.58
C GLY A 70 19.64 5.89 20.61
N MET A 71 18.94 4.78 20.88
CA MET A 71 19.38 3.71 21.75
C MET A 71 20.28 2.73 20.99
N PRO A 72 21.15 1.98 21.69
CA PRO A 72 21.86 0.88 21.07
C PRO A 72 20.88 -0.09 20.41
N PRO A 73 21.16 -0.56 19.17
CA PRO A 73 20.26 -1.49 18.50
C PRO A 73 20.14 -2.79 19.32
N PRO A 74 18.96 -3.42 19.36
CA PRO A 74 18.79 -4.71 20.02
C PRO A 74 19.65 -5.79 19.35
N PRO A 75 19.90 -6.93 20.01
CA PRO A 75 20.64 -8.04 19.42
C PRO A 75 20.06 -8.46 18.07
N ALA A 76 20.92 -8.72 17.08
CA ALA A 76 20.50 -9.07 15.72
C ALA A 76 19.52 -10.24 15.67
N LEU A 77 19.70 -11.25 16.54
CA LEU A 77 18.77 -12.39 16.64
C LEU A 77 17.33 -11.95 17.01
N ASN A 78 17.18 -10.96 17.89
CA ASN A 78 15.87 -10.46 18.29
C ASN A 78 15.21 -9.68 17.15
N LEU A 79 15.99 -8.91 16.38
CA LEU A 79 15.50 -8.22 15.19
C LEU A 79 14.98 -9.23 14.15
N VAL A 80 15.78 -10.24 13.82
CA VAL A 80 15.41 -11.26 12.83
C VAL A 80 14.18 -12.05 13.28
N ARG A 81 14.06 -12.39 14.58
CA ARG A 81 12.86 -13.02 15.13
C ARG A 81 11.63 -12.13 15.00
N GLY A 82 11.74 -10.86 15.37
CA GLY A 82 10.64 -9.90 15.23
C GLY A 82 10.18 -9.75 13.78
N TRP A 83 11.11 -9.66 12.82
CA TRP A 83 10.76 -9.59 11.40
C TRP A 83 10.07 -10.86 10.91
N ALA A 84 10.51 -12.04 11.35
CA ALA A 84 9.87 -13.29 11.00
C ALA A 84 8.44 -13.40 11.56
N ASP A 85 8.22 -12.90 12.78
CA ASP A 85 6.89 -12.83 13.40
C ASP A 85 5.98 -11.81 12.68
N ASP A 86 6.51 -10.63 12.33
CA ASP A 86 5.78 -9.63 11.54
C ASP A 86 5.38 -10.19 10.16
N ASP A 87 6.30 -10.88 9.47
CA ASP A 87 6.03 -11.52 8.17
C ASP A 87 4.98 -12.62 8.29
N ARG A 88 5.03 -13.45 9.35
CA ARG A 88 4.02 -14.48 9.62
C ARG A 88 2.64 -13.86 9.86
N ASN A 89 2.54 -12.89 10.78
CA ASN A 89 1.28 -12.23 11.10
C ASN A 89 0.64 -11.60 9.86
N ARG A 90 1.47 -10.97 9.02
CA ARG A 90 1.01 -10.38 7.76
C ARG A 90 0.54 -11.44 6.76
N ALA A 91 1.25 -12.57 6.65
CA ALA A 91 0.83 -13.68 5.79
C ALA A 91 -0.52 -14.26 6.22
N ASP A 92 -0.72 -14.47 7.52
CA ASP A 92 -1.99 -14.96 8.08
C ASP A 92 -3.14 -14.00 7.77
N ALA A 93 -2.95 -12.69 8.02
CA ALA A 93 -3.94 -11.67 7.70
C ALA A 93 -4.25 -11.57 6.19
N MET A 94 -3.26 -11.77 5.33
CA MET A 94 -3.47 -11.85 3.88
C MET A 94 -4.32 -13.05 3.47
N ASN A 95 -4.11 -14.22 4.08
CA ASN A 95 -4.93 -15.40 3.80
C ASN A 95 -6.39 -15.18 4.21
N GLU A 96 -6.63 -14.53 5.35
CA GLU A 96 -7.98 -14.14 5.74
C GLU A 96 -8.60 -13.13 4.77
N LEU A 97 -7.82 -12.15 4.30
CA LEU A 97 -8.27 -11.18 3.32
C LEU A 97 -8.66 -11.85 1.99
N ILE A 98 -7.89 -12.84 1.53
CA ILE A 98 -8.23 -13.63 0.34
C ILE A 98 -9.61 -14.28 0.51
N GLY A 99 -9.89 -14.89 1.67
CA GLY A 99 -11.22 -15.46 1.94
C GLY A 99 -12.33 -14.42 1.95
N LYS A 100 -12.08 -13.23 2.50
CA LYS A 100 -13.04 -12.10 2.49
C LYS A 100 -13.30 -11.60 1.07
N LEU A 101 -12.27 -11.50 0.24
CA LEU A 101 -12.37 -11.09 -1.17
C LEU A 101 -13.12 -12.14 -2.00
N ASP A 102 -12.81 -13.44 -1.82
CA ASP A 102 -13.50 -14.53 -2.50
C ASP A 102 -15.02 -14.46 -2.25
N ALA A 103 -15.42 -14.36 -0.97
CA ALA A 103 -16.82 -14.21 -0.60
C ALA A 103 -17.50 -12.97 -1.21
N LEU A 104 -16.79 -11.84 -1.28
CA LEU A 104 -17.28 -10.62 -1.94
C LEU A 104 -17.47 -10.85 -3.45
N THR A 105 -16.50 -11.46 -4.15
CA THR A 105 -16.55 -11.63 -5.60
C THR A 105 -17.71 -12.52 -6.09
N VAL A 106 -18.16 -13.45 -5.24
CA VAL A 106 -19.33 -14.31 -5.49
C VAL A 106 -20.62 -13.49 -5.63
N VAL A 107 -20.77 -12.42 -4.84
CA VAL A 107 -21.99 -11.60 -4.83
C VAL A 107 -21.92 -10.38 -5.75
N LEU A 108 -20.75 -10.06 -6.29
CA LEU A 108 -20.59 -9.00 -7.27
C LEU A 108 -21.15 -9.41 -8.64
N THR A 109 -21.63 -8.44 -9.40
CA THR A 109 -21.93 -8.62 -10.82
C THR A 109 -20.64 -8.71 -11.64
N GLU A 110 -20.73 -9.19 -12.87
CA GLU A 110 -19.57 -9.26 -13.77
C GLU A 110 -18.94 -7.88 -14.03
N THR A 111 -19.77 -6.85 -14.19
CA THR A 111 -19.30 -5.47 -14.36
C THR A 111 -18.55 -4.98 -13.12
N GLN A 112 -19.10 -5.23 -11.93
CA GLN A 112 -18.45 -4.87 -10.67
C GLN A 112 -17.11 -5.62 -10.47
N ARG A 113 -17.04 -6.91 -10.81
CA ARG A 113 -15.77 -7.67 -10.73
C ARG A 113 -14.69 -7.08 -11.63
N LYS A 114 -15.02 -6.77 -12.89
CA LYS A 114 -14.08 -6.15 -13.83
C LYS A 114 -13.57 -4.81 -13.34
N GLU A 115 -14.45 -4.00 -12.74
CA GLU A 115 -14.05 -2.71 -12.16
C GLU A 115 -13.16 -2.90 -10.94
N LEU A 116 -13.48 -3.85 -10.05
CA LEU A 116 -12.64 -4.22 -8.91
C LEU A 116 -11.23 -4.64 -9.36
N ASP A 117 -11.13 -5.58 -10.31
CA ASP A 117 -9.86 -6.08 -10.84
C ASP A 117 -9.02 -4.93 -11.44
N ARG A 118 -9.65 -4.08 -12.25
CA ARG A 118 -9.01 -2.91 -12.86
C ARG A 118 -8.48 -1.96 -11.79
N ARG A 119 -9.28 -1.63 -10.78
CA ARG A 119 -8.92 -0.67 -9.72
C ARG A 119 -7.83 -1.20 -8.80
N VAL A 120 -7.82 -2.50 -8.51
CA VAL A 120 -6.73 -3.15 -7.77
C VAL A 120 -5.41 -2.97 -8.52
N VAL A 121 -5.37 -3.21 -9.83
CA VAL A 121 -4.14 -2.98 -10.62
C VAL A 121 -3.74 -1.50 -10.63
N LEU A 122 -4.69 -0.60 -10.88
CA LEU A 122 -4.42 0.85 -10.94
C LEU A 122 -3.86 1.41 -9.63
N SER A 123 -4.36 0.91 -8.49
CA SER A 123 -3.85 1.30 -7.17
C SER A 123 -2.34 1.06 -7.00
N GLN A 124 -1.76 0.13 -7.77
CA GLN A 124 -0.34 -0.21 -7.70
C GLN A 124 0.54 0.62 -8.63
N THR A 125 -0.05 1.26 -9.66
CA THR A 125 0.71 1.96 -10.71
C THR A 125 0.76 3.47 -10.54
N GLU A 126 -0.10 4.06 -9.69
CA GLU A 126 -0.17 5.51 -9.48
C GLU A 126 0.28 5.92 -8.05
N PRO A 127 1.57 6.24 -7.85
CA PRO A 127 2.00 6.89 -6.62
C PRO A 127 1.50 8.35 -6.60
N LEU A 128 0.42 8.61 -5.88
CA LEU A 128 -0.18 9.96 -5.69
C LEU A 128 0.67 10.88 -4.78
N ASN A 129 1.97 10.98 -5.04
CA ASN A 129 2.89 11.98 -4.49
C ASN A 129 4.17 12.20 -5.33
N ALA A 130 4.20 11.77 -6.60
CA ALA A 130 5.27 12.22 -7.49
C ALA A 130 5.10 13.74 -7.70
N PRO A 131 6.09 14.58 -7.33
CA PRO A 131 5.99 16.01 -7.58
C PRO A 131 5.76 16.23 -9.07
N ALA A 132 4.70 16.97 -9.40
CA ALA A 132 4.35 17.32 -10.77
C ALA A 132 5.62 17.79 -11.50
N GLY A 133 5.92 17.12 -12.62
CA GLY A 133 7.17 17.27 -13.37
C GLY A 133 7.62 18.71 -13.48
N GLN A 134 8.66 19.04 -12.73
CA GLN A 134 9.40 20.29 -12.85
C GLN A 134 10.39 20.19 -14.02
N ASP A 135 9.96 19.68 -15.19
CA ASP A 135 10.85 19.50 -16.34
C ASP A 135 10.35 20.11 -17.66
N ASP A 136 9.12 20.63 -17.72
CA ASP A 136 8.60 21.21 -18.98
C ASP A 136 8.83 22.72 -19.15
N ARG A 137 9.38 23.44 -18.15
CA ARG A 137 9.63 24.90 -18.27
C ARG A 137 11.02 25.31 -18.73
N LYS A 138 11.99 24.38 -18.84
CA LYS A 138 13.36 24.72 -19.27
C LYS A 138 13.67 24.43 -20.73
N ARG A 139 12.79 23.75 -21.48
CA ARG A 139 12.99 23.47 -22.91
C ARG A 139 12.39 24.51 -23.87
N ARG A 140 11.77 25.58 -23.36
CA ARG A 140 11.07 26.58 -24.19
C ARG A 140 11.65 28.01 -24.14
N SER A 141 12.77 28.23 -23.45
CA SER A 141 13.45 29.54 -23.45
C SER A 141 14.87 29.40 -23.94
N SER A 142 14.99 29.05 -25.22
CA SER A 142 16.23 29.14 -26.00
C SER A 142 15.84 29.25 -27.47
N TYR A 143 15.25 30.39 -27.84
CA TYR A 143 15.25 30.95 -29.18
C TYR A 143 15.16 32.48 -29.03
#